data_AF-T1J8R3-F1
#
_entry.id   AF-T1J8R3-F1
#
_cell.length_a   1.000
_cell.length_b   1.000
_cell.length_c   1.000
_cell.angle_alpha   90.00
_cell.angle_beta   90.00
_cell.angle_gamma   90.00
#
_symmetry.space_group_name_H-M   'P 1'
#
loop_
_entity.id
_entity.type
_entity.pdbx_description
1 polymer ?
#
loop_
_entity_poly.entity_id
_entity_poly.type
_entity_poly.pdbx_seq_one_letter_code
_entity_poly.pdbx_strand_id
1 'polypeptide(L)'
;MGGFCTYLTCEQIMTFTAYSTFETIELVQEKYTQFPPLAVCIESQEIYDEKAKVKVKNDLNNTCVEDVDILELLDEPSIFSNNAQLLWQETIKMENLDFAEVVIKEILLEMSNIISVFGKKTYISTVFGNCIHLLQSRIIKYTSKDTAMYLAYQAEGLRCNSQSKIFLMQTQKRININIFAMQPHNSLMVVEFFKQTIQRLNSPINPCVTKKQAKRCETDCLRNKLLQENIECRLPFMNSSSLPMCNTSASAKLTRRSYLSVYSNIDAIRDCKCHPTCNQILYTAFSEYIQSYQFAGIIITKFQFKTNVNEIFKQKFVMPFAKCICDIGSIFGFFLEYQF
;
A
#
# COMPACT_ATOMS: atom_id res chain seq x y z
N MET A 1 -0.60 54.93 26.77
CA MET A 1 -0.32 54.40 25.42
C MET A 1 0.74 53.31 25.42
N GLY A 2 1.91 53.48 26.08
CA GLY A 2 2.97 52.46 26.09
C GLY A 2 2.51 51.05 26.50
N GLY A 3 1.71 50.91 27.56
CA GLY A 3 1.21 49.60 27.99
C GLY A 3 0.36 48.87 26.93
N PHE A 4 -0.36 49.59 26.09
CA PHE A 4 -1.18 49.00 25.03
C PHE A 4 -0.32 48.55 23.84
N CYS A 5 0.70 49.32 23.45
CA CYS A 5 1.70 48.91 22.45
C CYS A 5 2.43 47.62 22.88
N THR A 6 2.86 47.54 24.15
CA THR A 6 3.49 46.35 24.71
C THR A 6 2.55 45.15 24.68
N TYR A 7 1.29 45.34 25.08
CA TYR A 7 0.28 44.27 25.06
C TYR A 7 0.09 43.69 23.65
N LEU A 8 -0.13 44.55 22.64
CA LEU A 8 -0.32 44.10 21.25
C LEU A 8 0.92 43.38 20.69
N THR A 9 2.12 43.88 20.99
CA THR A 9 3.37 43.24 20.57
C THR A 9 3.53 41.86 21.20
N CYS A 10 3.25 41.75 22.50
CA CYS A 10 3.28 40.47 23.22
C CYS A 10 2.28 39.47 22.62
N GLU A 11 1.08 39.91 22.26
CA GLU A 11 0.08 39.04 21.62
C GLU A 11 0.59 38.47 20.28
N GLN A 12 1.23 39.29 19.44
CA GLN A 12 1.81 38.83 18.18
C GLN A 12 2.94 37.82 18.40
N ILE A 13 3.81 38.07 19.37
CA ILE A 13 4.89 37.15 19.76
C ILE A 13 4.30 35.82 20.26
N MET A 14 3.28 35.86 21.12
CA MET A 14 2.62 34.66 21.62
C MET A 14 1.96 33.86 20.49
N THR A 15 1.31 34.54 19.54
CA THR A 15 0.71 33.90 18.37
C THR A 15 1.77 33.24 17.48
N PHE A 16 2.92 33.90 17.30
CA PHE A 16 4.06 33.35 16.56
C PHE A 16 4.66 32.12 17.27
N THR A 17 4.91 32.19 18.58
CA THR A 17 5.51 31.09 19.36
C THR A 17 4.55 29.94 19.65
N ALA A 18 3.25 30.13 19.45
CA ALA A 18 2.26 29.06 19.48
C ALA A 18 2.38 28.10 18.28
N TYR A 19 3.15 28.45 17.24
CA TYR A 19 3.35 27.66 16.01
C TYR A 19 2.03 27.12 15.42
N SER A 20 0.94 27.88 15.55
CA SER A 20 -0.36 27.48 15.05
C SER A 20 -0.32 27.33 13.53
N THR A 21 -0.99 26.29 13.03
CA THR A 21 -1.05 25.98 11.60
C THR A 21 -2.49 25.90 11.14
N PHE A 22 -2.71 26.18 9.86
CA PHE A 22 -3.95 25.92 9.16
C PHE A 22 -3.67 25.10 7.90
N GLU A 23 -4.69 24.41 7.42
CA GLU A 23 -4.60 23.57 6.22
C GLU A 23 -5.24 24.25 5.02
N THR A 24 -4.58 24.13 3.89
CA THR A 24 -5.10 24.58 2.58
C THR A 24 -5.18 23.39 1.65
N ILE A 25 -6.22 23.34 0.82
CA ILE A 25 -6.40 22.31 -0.21
C ILE A 25 -6.15 22.97 -1.57
N GLU A 26 -5.16 22.47 -2.29
CA GLU A 26 -4.81 22.92 -3.64
C GLU A 26 -5.13 21.79 -4.62
N LEU A 27 -5.94 22.07 -5.65
CA LEU A 27 -6.26 21.10 -6.71
C LEU A 27 -5.32 21.33 -7.88
N VAL A 28 -4.40 20.39 -8.11
CA VAL A 28 -3.40 20.50 -9.18
C VAL A 28 -3.67 19.46 -10.26
N GLN A 29 -3.92 19.93 -11.48
CA GLN A 29 -4.05 19.05 -12.63
C GLN A 29 -2.66 18.62 -13.13
N GLU A 30 -2.31 17.35 -12.95
CA GLU A 30 -1.02 16.80 -13.35
C GLU A 30 -1.06 16.36 -14.83
N LYS A 31 -0.14 16.88 -15.65
CA LYS A 31 0.01 16.43 -17.05
C LYS A 31 0.53 14.99 -17.13
N TYR A 32 1.29 14.56 -16.13
CA TYR A 32 1.90 13.24 -16.07
C TYR A 32 1.55 12.56 -14.76
N THR A 33 1.24 11.27 -14.83
CA THR A 33 0.90 10.44 -13.68
C THR A 33 1.85 9.26 -13.58
N GLN A 34 1.84 8.62 -12.41
CA GLN A 34 2.66 7.46 -12.14
C GLN A 34 1.88 6.51 -11.24
N PHE A 35 1.66 5.27 -11.71
CA PHE A 35 0.97 4.27 -10.91
C PHE A 35 1.75 3.94 -9.63
N PRO A 36 1.05 3.79 -8.49
CA PRO A 36 1.69 3.35 -7.26
C PRO A 36 2.28 1.94 -7.43
N PRO A 37 3.30 1.57 -6.63
CA PRO A 37 3.74 0.19 -6.56
C PRO A 37 2.61 -0.70 -6.03
N LEU A 38 2.48 -1.89 -6.60
CA LEU A 38 1.44 -2.86 -6.27
C LEU A 38 2.06 -4.21 -5.96
N ALA A 39 1.43 -4.99 -5.09
CA ALA A 39 1.73 -6.40 -4.92
C ALA A 39 0.52 -7.23 -5.35
N VAL A 40 0.74 -8.20 -6.22
CA VAL A 40 -0.29 -9.11 -6.73
C VAL A 40 0.06 -10.52 -6.29
N CYS A 41 -0.77 -11.07 -5.42
CA CYS A 41 -0.63 -12.42 -4.89
C CYS A 41 -1.65 -13.31 -5.60
N ILE A 42 -1.13 -14.32 -6.29
CA ILE A 42 -1.89 -15.31 -7.03
C ILE A 42 -1.28 -16.66 -6.65
N GLU A 43 -2.11 -17.70 -6.54
CA GLU A 43 -1.67 -19.06 -6.26
C GLU A 43 -1.41 -19.80 -7.58
N SER A 44 -0.36 -20.61 -7.64
CA SER A 44 -0.04 -21.45 -8.79
C SER A 44 -0.98 -22.66 -8.89
N GLN A 45 -0.95 -23.34 -10.04
CA GLN A 45 -1.71 -24.56 -10.25
C GLN A 45 -1.27 -25.66 -9.28
N GLU A 46 0.03 -25.74 -8.99
CA GLU A 46 0.58 -26.74 -8.06
C GLU A 46 0.04 -26.54 -6.64
N ILE A 47 -0.06 -25.30 -6.16
CA ILE A 47 -0.70 -25.00 -4.88
C ILE A 47 -2.16 -25.44 -4.88
N TYR A 48 -2.87 -25.20 -5.98
CA TYR A 48 -4.28 -25.57 -6.11
C TYR A 48 -4.48 -27.10 -6.10
N ASP A 49 -3.65 -27.84 -6.83
CA ASP A 49 -3.69 -29.30 -6.88
C ASP A 49 -3.43 -29.92 -5.49
N GLU A 50 -2.48 -29.36 -4.72
CA GLU A 50 -2.23 -29.82 -3.35
C GLU A 50 -3.38 -29.45 -2.39
N LYS A 51 -4.01 -28.28 -2.54
CA LYS A 51 -5.22 -27.92 -1.77
C LYS A 51 -6.37 -28.89 -2.07
N ALA A 52 -6.52 -29.32 -3.31
CA ALA A 52 -7.53 -30.30 -3.69
C ALA A 52 -7.30 -31.65 -2.98
N LYS A 53 -6.04 -32.10 -2.87
CA LYS A 53 -5.69 -33.32 -2.11
C LYS A 53 -6.02 -33.18 -0.63
N VAL A 54 -5.66 -32.06 0.00
CA VAL A 54 -5.98 -31.77 1.41
C VAL A 54 -7.49 -31.72 1.64
N LYS A 55 -8.24 -31.08 0.74
CA LYS A 55 -9.70 -30.99 0.80
C LYS A 55 -10.35 -32.38 0.82
N VAL A 56 -9.91 -33.28 -0.07
CA VAL A 56 -10.41 -34.66 -0.14
C VAL A 56 -10.07 -35.43 1.14
N LYS A 57 -8.84 -35.29 1.67
CA LYS A 57 -8.43 -35.97 2.91
C LYS A 57 -9.25 -35.52 4.12
N ASN A 58 -9.58 -34.24 4.20
CA ASN A 58 -10.30 -33.65 5.34
C ASN A 58 -11.83 -33.73 5.21
N ASP A 59 -12.35 -34.40 4.17
CA ASP A 59 -13.79 -34.55 3.88
C ASP A 59 -14.56 -33.22 3.86
N LEU A 60 -13.92 -32.16 3.36
CA LEU A 60 -14.49 -30.81 3.29
C LEU A 60 -15.39 -30.64 2.05
N ASN A 61 -16.46 -31.42 1.95
CA ASN A 61 -17.30 -31.50 0.74
C ASN A 61 -17.97 -30.17 0.34
N ASN A 62 -18.21 -29.28 1.30
CA ASN A 62 -18.94 -28.02 1.07
C ASN A 62 -18.05 -26.79 0.86
N THR A 63 -16.73 -26.90 0.98
CA THR A 63 -15.81 -25.76 0.78
C THR A 63 -15.22 -25.81 -0.61
N CYS A 64 -14.96 -24.66 -1.21
CA CYS A 64 -14.18 -24.62 -2.44
C CYS A 64 -12.71 -24.94 -2.15
N VAL A 65 -11.94 -25.31 -3.18
CA VAL A 65 -10.51 -25.62 -3.02
C VAL A 65 -9.76 -24.37 -2.53
N GLU A 66 -10.21 -23.21 -3.00
CA GLU A 66 -9.69 -21.89 -2.67
C GLU A 66 -9.91 -21.50 -1.20
N ASP A 67 -10.90 -22.10 -0.53
CA ASP A 67 -11.16 -21.87 0.89
C ASP A 67 -10.16 -22.62 1.80
N VAL A 68 -9.45 -23.61 1.25
CA VAL A 68 -8.36 -24.27 1.97
C VAL A 68 -7.22 -23.27 2.14
N ASP A 69 -6.88 -22.97 3.38
CA ASP A 69 -5.79 -22.06 3.69
C ASP A 69 -4.47 -22.64 3.18
N ILE A 70 -3.63 -21.81 2.54
CA ILE A 70 -2.33 -22.26 2.03
C ILE A 70 -1.44 -22.88 3.12
N LEU A 71 -1.61 -22.46 4.38
CA LEU A 71 -0.86 -23.03 5.49
C LEU A 71 -1.27 -24.46 5.84
N GLU A 72 -2.46 -24.93 5.44
CA GLU A 72 -2.84 -26.35 5.59
C GLU A 72 -1.93 -27.27 4.79
N LEU A 73 -1.28 -26.73 3.75
CA LEU A 73 -0.34 -27.50 2.93
C LEU A 73 0.96 -27.83 3.65
N LEU A 74 1.17 -27.34 4.88
CA LEU A 74 2.31 -27.73 5.72
C LEU A 74 2.10 -29.06 6.44
N ASP A 75 0.90 -29.60 6.43
CA ASP A 75 0.59 -30.91 6.99
C ASP A 75 0.38 -31.93 5.86
N GLU A 76 0.48 -33.22 6.18
CA GLU A 76 0.21 -34.29 5.22
C GLU A 76 -1.25 -34.23 4.72
N PRO A 77 -1.52 -34.51 3.43
CA PRO A 77 -0.71 -35.29 2.49
C PRO A 77 0.05 -34.41 1.49
N SER A 78 0.15 -33.12 1.76
CA SER A 78 0.75 -32.16 0.84
C SER A 78 2.25 -32.44 0.64
N ILE A 79 2.74 -32.28 -0.58
CA ILE A 79 4.18 -32.34 -0.88
C ILE A 79 4.99 -31.26 -0.13
N PHE A 80 4.32 -30.21 0.34
CA PHE A 80 4.93 -29.12 1.11
C PHE A 80 4.99 -29.39 2.61
N SER A 81 4.61 -30.60 3.05
CA SER A 81 4.57 -30.92 4.45
C SER A 81 5.94 -30.70 5.12
N ASN A 82 5.93 -30.04 6.28
CA ASN A 82 7.14 -29.66 7.02
C ASN A 82 8.13 -28.75 6.27
N ASN A 83 7.72 -28.11 5.16
CA ASN A 83 8.61 -27.27 4.36
C ASN A 83 7.94 -25.96 3.89
N ALA A 84 7.81 -25.01 4.81
CA ALA A 84 7.26 -23.69 4.50
C ALA A 84 8.07 -22.91 3.46
N GLN A 85 9.38 -23.15 3.35
CA GLN A 85 10.20 -22.47 2.35
C GLN A 85 9.80 -22.89 0.92
N LEU A 86 9.65 -24.20 0.70
CA LEU A 86 9.20 -24.74 -0.58
C LEU A 86 7.78 -24.27 -0.91
N LEU A 87 6.88 -24.28 0.08
CA LEU A 87 5.52 -23.76 -0.08
C LEU A 87 5.51 -22.32 -0.61
N TRP A 88 6.34 -21.44 -0.05
CA TRP A 88 6.45 -20.06 -0.53
C TRP A 88 7.03 -19.97 -1.94
N GLN A 89 8.01 -20.80 -2.26
CA GLN A 89 8.64 -20.81 -3.59
C GLN A 89 7.65 -21.20 -4.68
N GLU A 90 6.75 -22.17 -4.41
CA GLU A 90 5.76 -22.62 -5.39
C GLU A 90 4.51 -21.74 -5.48
N THR A 91 4.31 -20.77 -4.58
CA THR A 91 3.10 -19.91 -4.64
C THR A 91 2.91 -19.17 -5.95
N ILE A 92 3.99 -18.76 -6.63
CA ILE A 92 3.87 -18.00 -7.87
C ILE A 92 5.05 -18.23 -8.81
N LYS A 93 4.74 -18.46 -10.09
CA LYS A 93 5.70 -18.60 -11.17
C LYS A 93 5.53 -17.43 -12.15
N MET A 94 6.59 -16.65 -12.38
CA MET A 94 6.54 -15.51 -13.31
C MET A 94 6.16 -15.92 -14.74
N GLU A 95 6.47 -17.15 -15.14
CA GLU A 95 6.19 -17.70 -16.46
C GLU A 95 4.71 -17.57 -16.86
N ASN A 96 3.79 -17.81 -15.92
CA ASN A 96 2.34 -17.71 -16.16
C ASN A 96 1.89 -16.27 -16.47
N LEU A 97 2.62 -15.26 -15.97
CA LEU A 97 2.33 -13.86 -16.25
C LEU A 97 2.90 -13.43 -17.58
N ASP A 98 4.08 -13.93 -17.93
CA ASP A 98 4.75 -13.54 -19.16
C ASP A 98 3.96 -14.06 -20.36
N PHE A 99 3.36 -15.25 -20.27
CA PHE A 99 2.39 -15.74 -21.26
C PHE A 99 1.15 -14.84 -21.33
N ALA A 100 0.52 -14.55 -20.19
CA ALA A 100 -0.68 -13.72 -20.16
C ALA A 100 -0.44 -12.29 -20.69
N GLU A 101 0.77 -11.73 -20.53
CA GLU A 101 1.14 -10.44 -21.10
C GLU A 101 1.25 -10.46 -22.62
N VAL A 102 1.66 -11.57 -23.22
CA VAL A 102 1.65 -11.72 -24.69
C VAL A 102 0.22 -11.66 -25.20
N VAL A 103 -0.69 -12.43 -24.57
CA VAL A 103 -2.11 -12.45 -24.92
C VAL A 103 -2.75 -11.07 -24.76
N ILE A 104 -2.47 -10.36 -23.67
CA ILE A 104 -2.96 -8.97 -23.50
C ILE A 104 -2.44 -8.07 -24.61
N LYS A 105 -1.14 -8.15 -24.95
CA LYS A 105 -0.57 -7.27 -25.98
C LYS A 105 -1.29 -7.46 -27.31
N GLU A 106 -1.61 -8.69 -27.67
CA GLU A 106 -2.39 -8.99 -28.87
C GLU A 106 -3.80 -8.37 -28.79
N ILE A 107 -4.51 -8.57 -27.69
CA ILE A 107 -5.84 -7.97 -27.46
C ILE A 107 -5.77 -6.43 -27.52
N LEU A 108 -4.74 -5.82 -26.92
CA LEU A 108 -4.58 -4.38 -26.88
C LEU A 108 -4.16 -3.78 -28.23
N LEU A 109 -3.48 -4.55 -29.09
CA LEU A 109 -3.15 -4.09 -30.45
C LEU A 109 -4.41 -3.93 -31.30
N GLU A 110 -5.44 -4.75 -31.07
CA GLU A 110 -6.75 -4.58 -31.72
C GLU A 110 -7.51 -3.37 -31.15
N MET A 111 -7.30 -3.05 -29.87
CA MET A 111 -7.87 -1.88 -29.20
C MET A 111 -6.97 -0.64 -29.40
N SER A 112 -6.92 -0.11 -30.62
CA SER A 112 -6.05 1.02 -30.99
C SER A 112 -6.07 2.17 -29.96
N ASN A 113 -4.87 2.63 -29.56
CA ASN A 113 -4.53 3.76 -28.68
C ASN A 113 -4.22 3.49 -27.20
N ILE A 114 -4.25 2.25 -26.71
CA ILE A 114 -3.93 2.00 -25.29
C ILE A 114 -2.42 2.00 -25.03
N ILE A 115 -1.95 2.89 -24.14
CA ILE A 115 -0.55 2.88 -23.67
C ILE A 115 -0.42 1.82 -22.58
N SER A 116 -0.08 0.58 -22.95
CA SER A 116 0.21 -0.48 -21.97
C SER A 116 1.54 -0.20 -21.25
N VAL A 117 1.49 0.10 -19.96
CA VAL A 117 2.70 0.26 -19.14
C VAL A 117 2.94 -1.01 -18.35
N PHE A 118 3.87 -1.83 -18.84
CA PHE A 118 4.41 -2.95 -18.07
C PHE A 118 5.50 -2.39 -17.13
N GLY A 119 5.20 -2.38 -15.83
CA GLY A 119 6.18 -2.05 -14.80
C GLY A 119 7.25 -3.13 -14.67
N LYS A 120 8.40 -2.80 -14.07
CA LYS A 120 9.39 -3.83 -13.71
C LYS A 120 8.78 -4.75 -12.65
N LYS A 121 8.67 -6.04 -12.96
CA LYS A 121 8.22 -7.07 -12.03
C LYS A 121 9.38 -7.55 -11.18
N THR A 122 9.13 -7.80 -9.91
CA THR A 122 10.04 -8.47 -8.97
C THR A 122 9.22 -9.36 -8.05
N TYR A 123 9.85 -10.26 -7.29
CA TYR A 123 9.15 -11.01 -6.25
C TYR A 123 9.18 -10.25 -4.92
N ILE A 124 8.11 -10.38 -4.15
CA ILE A 124 8.08 -10.00 -2.73
C ILE A 124 7.45 -11.13 -1.93
N SER A 125 8.14 -11.61 -0.90
CA SER A 125 7.57 -12.56 0.05
C SER A 125 6.65 -11.83 1.03
N THR A 126 5.42 -12.31 1.16
CA THR A 126 4.38 -11.73 2.01
C THR A 126 3.74 -12.80 2.90
N VAL A 127 2.79 -12.39 3.75
CA VAL A 127 1.94 -13.28 4.56
C VAL A 127 1.08 -14.24 3.72
N PHE A 128 0.92 -13.98 2.42
CA PHE A 128 0.12 -14.75 1.48
C PHE A 128 0.94 -15.63 0.53
N GLY A 129 2.25 -15.77 0.76
CA GLY A 129 3.15 -16.40 -0.20
C GLY A 129 4.09 -15.39 -0.87
N ASN A 130 4.81 -15.84 -1.89
CA ASN A 130 5.48 -14.95 -2.82
C ASN A 130 4.44 -14.30 -3.73
N CYS A 131 4.60 -12.99 -3.92
CA CYS A 131 3.72 -12.18 -4.76
C CYS A 131 4.55 -11.43 -5.79
N ILE A 132 3.90 -11.01 -6.87
CA ILE A 132 4.51 -10.15 -7.87
C ILE A 132 4.48 -8.72 -7.33
N HIS A 133 5.65 -8.15 -7.14
CA HIS A 133 5.83 -6.74 -6.86
C HIS A 133 5.99 -5.98 -8.18
N LEU A 134 4.92 -5.29 -8.56
CA LEU A 134 4.90 -4.34 -9.66
C LEU A 134 5.56 -3.06 -9.17
N LEU A 135 6.83 -2.87 -9.52
CA LEU A 135 7.57 -1.67 -9.14
C LEU A 135 6.96 -0.44 -9.82
N GLN A 136 7.21 0.70 -9.20
CA GLN A 136 6.71 2.00 -9.63
C GLN A 136 6.89 2.19 -11.14
N SER A 137 5.77 2.41 -11.81
CA SER A 137 5.73 2.58 -13.27
C SER A 137 6.53 3.79 -13.73
N ARG A 138 6.81 3.88 -15.03
CA ARG A 138 7.37 5.10 -15.62
C ARG A 138 6.33 6.21 -15.51
N ILE A 139 6.82 7.45 -15.40
CA ILE A 139 5.97 8.63 -15.50
C ILE A 139 5.40 8.68 -16.91
N ILE A 140 4.07 8.71 -17.04
CA ILE A 140 3.36 8.70 -18.32
C ILE A 140 2.46 9.92 -18.43
N LYS A 141 2.23 10.39 -19.66
CA LYS A 141 1.29 11.49 -19.90
C LYS A 141 -0.13 10.97 -19.63
N TYR A 142 -0.89 11.69 -18.83
CA TYR A 142 -2.27 11.32 -18.55
C TYR A 142 -3.18 11.64 -19.72
N THR A 143 -4.06 10.69 -20.02
CA THR A 143 -5.19 10.77 -20.92
C THR A 143 -6.32 9.95 -20.29
N SER A 144 -7.53 10.48 -20.25
CA SER A 144 -8.65 9.81 -19.58
C SER A 144 -9.04 8.46 -20.21
N LYS A 145 -8.70 8.25 -21.49
CA LYS A 145 -9.02 7.03 -22.24
C LYS A 145 -7.84 6.03 -22.31
N ASP A 146 -6.60 6.51 -22.39
CA ASP A 146 -5.48 5.68 -22.81
C ASP A 146 -4.48 5.38 -21.67
N THR A 147 -4.64 6.01 -20.51
CA THR A 147 -3.74 5.84 -19.36
C THR A 147 -4.23 4.73 -18.44
N ALA A 148 -3.95 3.48 -18.85
CA ALA A 148 -4.24 2.30 -18.05
C ALA A 148 -3.06 1.31 -18.05
N MET A 149 -2.86 0.66 -16.91
CA MET A 149 -1.98 -0.49 -16.79
C MET A 149 -2.83 -1.77 -16.76
N TYR A 150 -2.50 -2.74 -17.59
CA TYR A 150 -3.19 -4.02 -17.63
C TYR A 150 -2.30 -5.08 -17.01
N LEU A 151 -2.91 -5.92 -16.18
CA LEU A 151 -2.33 -7.15 -15.70
C LEU A 151 -3.29 -8.26 -16.06
N ALA A 152 -2.83 -9.29 -16.74
CA ALA A 152 -3.61 -10.50 -16.89
C ALA A 152 -2.85 -11.67 -16.33
N TYR A 153 -3.64 -12.67 -15.99
CA TYR A 153 -3.18 -13.94 -15.52
C TYR A 153 -4.11 -14.99 -16.11
N GLN A 154 -3.51 -15.99 -16.74
CA GLN A 154 -4.25 -17.19 -17.13
C GLN A 154 -4.29 -18.10 -15.94
N ALA A 155 -5.48 -18.56 -15.63
CA ALA A 155 -5.69 -19.37 -14.48
C ALA A 155 -6.28 -20.70 -14.90
N GLU A 156 -5.43 -21.71 -14.86
CA GLU A 156 -5.80 -23.08 -15.16
C GLU A 156 -6.63 -23.65 -13.99
N GLY A 157 -7.53 -24.58 -14.26
CA GLY A 157 -8.18 -25.37 -13.20
C GLY A 157 -9.16 -24.67 -12.24
N LEU A 158 -9.42 -23.38 -12.44
CA LEU A 158 -10.27 -22.56 -11.57
C LEU A 158 -11.76 -22.95 -11.61
N ARG A 159 -12.36 -23.27 -10.45
CA ARG A 159 -13.74 -23.81 -10.39
C ARG A 159 -14.72 -23.07 -9.49
N CYS A 160 -14.27 -22.32 -8.48
CA CYS A 160 -15.18 -21.67 -7.54
C CYS A 160 -14.96 -20.17 -7.40
N ASN A 161 -13.82 -19.77 -6.84
CA ASN A 161 -13.49 -18.39 -6.49
C ASN A 161 -11.97 -18.19 -6.50
N SER A 162 -11.36 -17.93 -7.65
CA SER A 162 -9.99 -17.42 -7.68
C SER A 162 -10.01 -16.07 -7.04
N GLN A 163 -9.08 -15.85 -6.14
CA GLN A 163 -8.90 -14.57 -5.50
C GLN A 163 -7.48 -14.14 -5.82
N SER A 164 -7.28 -13.48 -6.97
CA SER A 164 -6.07 -12.67 -7.09
C SER A 164 -6.20 -11.54 -6.07
N LYS A 165 -5.27 -11.48 -5.12
CA LYS A 165 -5.27 -10.45 -4.09
C LYS A 165 -4.31 -9.35 -4.52
N ILE A 166 -4.85 -8.16 -4.74
CA ILE A 166 -4.06 -7.01 -5.20
C ILE A 166 -3.97 -6.01 -4.07
N PHE A 167 -2.75 -5.70 -3.65
CA PHE A 167 -2.46 -4.79 -2.54
C PHE A 167 -1.75 -3.53 -3.04
N LEU A 168 -2.18 -2.38 -2.51
CA LEU A 168 -1.37 -1.16 -2.60
C LEU A 168 -0.12 -1.30 -1.72
N MET A 169 1.06 -0.93 -2.23
CA MET A 169 2.27 -0.94 -1.43
C MET A 169 2.36 0.32 -0.56
N GLN A 170 2.40 0.16 0.76
CA GLN A 170 2.66 1.26 1.70
C GLN A 170 4.14 1.69 1.63
N THR A 171 5.04 0.71 1.50
CA THR A 171 6.46 0.94 1.25
C THR A 171 6.98 -0.07 0.23
N GLN A 172 8.20 0.08 -0.25
CA GLN A 172 8.85 -0.89 -1.15
C GLN A 172 8.87 -2.34 -0.64
N LYS A 173 8.65 -2.58 0.66
CA LYS A 173 8.67 -3.92 1.26
C LYS A 173 7.40 -4.24 2.06
N ARG A 174 6.40 -3.35 2.06
CA ARG A 174 5.24 -3.44 2.94
C ARG A 174 3.94 -3.26 2.16
N ILE A 175 3.10 -4.29 2.16
CA ILE A 175 1.77 -4.28 1.53
C ILE A 175 0.74 -3.63 2.46
N ASN A 176 -0.20 -2.87 1.95
CA ASN A 176 -1.34 -2.42 2.73
C ASN A 176 -2.41 -3.52 2.71
N ILE A 177 -2.48 -4.33 3.76
CA ILE A 177 -3.43 -5.45 3.85
C ILE A 177 -4.89 -4.99 4.00
N ASN A 178 -5.13 -3.73 4.37
CA ASN A 178 -6.48 -3.19 4.51
C ASN A 178 -7.06 -2.73 3.17
N ILE A 179 -6.22 -2.52 2.16
CA ILE A 179 -6.65 -2.09 0.83
C ILE A 179 -6.30 -3.20 -0.14
N PHE A 180 -7.26 -4.10 -0.35
CA PHE A 180 -7.14 -5.16 -1.33
C PHE A 180 -8.38 -5.29 -2.20
N ALA A 181 -8.17 -5.69 -3.45
CA ALA A 181 -9.22 -6.09 -4.36
C ALA A 181 -9.13 -7.61 -4.58
N MET A 182 -10.28 -8.27 -4.66
CA MET A 182 -10.41 -9.69 -4.92
C MET A 182 -11.09 -9.86 -6.26
N GLN A 183 -10.38 -10.38 -7.26
CA GLN A 183 -10.94 -10.49 -8.59
C GLN A 183 -11.66 -11.83 -8.80
N PRO A 184 -12.98 -11.84 -9.06
CA PRO A 184 -13.69 -13.07 -9.40
C PRO A 184 -13.32 -13.57 -10.80
N HIS A 185 -13.61 -14.85 -11.07
CA HIS A 185 -13.41 -15.46 -12.39
C HIS A 185 -14.15 -14.72 -13.51
N ASN A 186 -13.62 -14.86 -14.72
CA ASN A 186 -14.27 -14.40 -15.96
C ASN A 186 -14.75 -12.94 -15.83
N SER A 187 -13.96 -12.13 -15.13
CA SER A 187 -14.27 -10.74 -14.86
C SER A 187 -13.07 -9.88 -15.24
N LEU A 188 -13.38 -8.71 -15.78
CA LEU A 188 -12.46 -7.59 -15.87
C LEU A 188 -12.61 -6.79 -14.57
N MET A 189 -11.57 -6.77 -13.76
CA MET A 189 -11.51 -5.89 -12.58
C MET A 189 -10.93 -4.55 -12.99
N VAL A 190 -11.65 -3.47 -12.73
CA VAL A 190 -11.17 -2.11 -12.94
C VAL A 190 -10.79 -1.54 -11.57
N VAL A 191 -9.51 -1.21 -11.38
CA VAL A 191 -9.00 -0.56 -10.19
C VAL A 191 -8.70 0.90 -10.51
N GLU A 192 -9.48 1.79 -9.93
CA GLU A 192 -9.33 3.23 -10.09
C GLU A 192 -8.56 3.83 -8.92
N PHE A 193 -7.46 4.52 -9.24
CA PHE A 193 -6.66 5.23 -8.26
C PHE A 193 -7.06 6.70 -8.18
N PHE A 194 -7.04 7.19 -6.94
CA PHE A 194 -7.10 8.60 -6.60
C PHE A 194 -5.85 8.98 -5.81
N LYS A 195 -5.18 10.07 -6.23
CA LYS A 195 -3.91 10.51 -5.66
C LYS A 195 -4.13 11.75 -4.81
N GLN A 196 -3.63 11.72 -3.58
CA GLN A 196 -3.59 12.86 -2.68
C GLN A 196 -2.16 13.08 -2.20
N THR A 197 -1.77 14.32 -1.99
CA THR A 197 -0.46 14.71 -1.46
C THR A 197 -0.64 15.47 -0.17
N ILE A 198 0.02 15.04 0.90
CA ILE A 198 0.04 15.74 2.19
C ILE A 198 1.41 16.38 2.36
N GLN A 199 1.43 17.71 2.48
CA GLN A 199 2.59 18.53 2.77
C GLN A 199 2.46 19.09 4.19
N ARG A 200 3.13 18.43 5.13
CA ARG A 200 3.20 18.85 6.53
C ARG A 200 4.34 19.84 6.73
N LEU A 201 4.08 20.80 7.60
CA LEU A 201 5.07 21.80 7.98
C LEU A 201 5.88 21.27 9.16
N ASN A 202 7.20 21.30 9.05
CA ASN A 202 8.05 20.90 10.17
C ASN A 202 8.04 22.00 11.23
N SER A 203 7.44 21.74 12.39
CA SER A 203 7.39 22.69 13.51
C SER A 203 7.83 22.04 14.83
N PRO A 204 8.16 22.83 15.86
CA PRO A 204 8.51 22.28 17.17
C PRO A 204 7.38 21.48 17.83
N ILE A 205 6.12 21.83 17.55
CA ILE A 205 4.94 21.18 18.14
C ILE A 205 4.55 19.93 17.34
N ASN A 206 4.60 20.02 16.01
CA ASN A 206 4.25 18.94 15.10
C ASN A 206 5.44 18.64 14.17
N PRO A 207 6.52 18.02 14.70
CA PRO A 207 7.68 17.71 13.88
C PRO A 207 7.32 16.68 12.82
N CYS A 208 7.88 16.86 11.64
CA CYS A 208 7.82 15.89 10.56
C CYS A 208 9.22 15.54 10.10
N VAL A 209 9.38 14.33 9.56
CA VAL A 209 10.70 13.79 9.20
C VAL A 209 10.77 13.43 7.72
N THR A 210 11.98 13.08 7.27
CA THR A 210 12.17 12.57 5.92
C THR A 210 11.55 11.17 5.77
N LYS A 211 11.21 10.78 4.54
CA LYS A 211 10.66 9.45 4.22
C LYS A 211 11.56 8.31 4.71
N LYS A 212 12.89 8.49 4.67
CA LYS A 212 13.86 7.49 5.12
C LYS A 212 13.82 7.30 6.65
N GLN A 213 13.72 8.40 7.40
CA GLN A 213 13.63 8.37 8.86
C GLN A 213 12.32 7.74 9.33
N ALA A 214 11.18 8.15 8.77
CA ALA A 214 9.88 7.55 9.08
C ALA A 214 9.88 6.04 8.81
N LYS A 215 10.35 5.62 7.64
CA LYS A 215 10.45 4.19 7.28
C LYS A 215 11.30 3.38 8.27
N ARG A 216 12.42 3.95 8.73
CA ARG A 216 13.28 3.31 9.72
C ARG A 216 12.53 3.16 11.05
N CYS A 217 11.92 4.24 11.54
CA CYS A 217 11.14 4.21 12.77
C CYS A 217 9.99 3.20 12.71
N GLU A 218 9.22 3.16 11.62
CA GLU A 218 8.14 2.18 11.40
C GLU A 218 8.66 0.74 11.39
N THR A 219 9.82 0.50 10.77
CA THR A 219 10.43 -0.84 10.71
C THR A 219 10.89 -1.30 12.09
N ASP A 220 11.56 -0.40 12.83
CA ASP A 220 12.03 -0.68 14.19
C ASP A 220 10.84 -0.87 15.14
N CYS A 221 9.78 -0.07 14.99
CA CYS A 221 8.52 -0.18 15.72
C CYS A 221 7.86 -1.55 15.50
N LEU A 222 7.67 -1.96 14.24
CA LEU A 222 7.09 -3.27 13.90
C LEU A 222 7.96 -4.41 14.45
N ARG A 223 9.28 -4.32 14.31
CA ARG A 223 10.21 -5.31 14.85
C ARG A 223 10.07 -5.44 16.36
N ASN A 224 10.06 -4.33 17.10
CA ASN A 224 9.97 -4.32 18.56
C ASN A 224 8.63 -4.89 19.04
N LYS A 225 7.53 -4.58 18.36
CA LYS A 225 6.21 -5.15 18.69
C LYS A 225 6.15 -6.65 18.39
N LEU A 226 6.74 -7.12 17.28
CA LEU A 226 6.82 -8.54 16.98
C LEU A 226 7.70 -9.31 17.99
N LEU A 227 8.72 -8.68 18.57
CA LEU A 227 9.53 -9.30 19.63
C LEU A 227 8.77 -9.45 20.96
N GLN A 228 7.68 -8.69 21.16
CA GLN A 228 6.81 -8.83 22.32
C GLN A 228 5.76 -9.93 22.14
N GLU A 229 5.54 -10.37 20.91
CA GLU A 229 4.72 -11.54 20.62
C GLU A 229 5.52 -12.81 20.90
N ASN A 230 4.89 -13.81 21.53
CA ASN A 230 5.48 -15.12 21.79
C ASN A 230 5.51 -15.97 20.51
N ILE A 231 6.23 -15.51 19.49
CA ILE A 231 6.37 -16.19 18.21
C ILE A 231 7.49 -17.23 18.31
N GLU A 232 7.11 -18.51 18.23
CA GLU A 232 8.02 -19.66 18.38
C GLU A 232 8.74 -20.04 17.09
N CYS A 233 8.14 -19.75 15.94
CA CYS A 233 8.69 -20.08 14.62
C CYS A 233 8.49 -18.92 13.64
N ARG A 234 9.27 -18.89 12.56
CA ARG A 234 9.15 -17.87 11.52
C ARG A 234 8.58 -18.44 10.23
N LEU A 235 7.90 -17.58 9.49
CA LEU A 235 7.49 -17.85 8.12
C LEU A 235 8.48 -17.22 7.12
N PRO A 236 8.51 -17.66 5.85
CA PRO A 236 9.53 -17.22 4.88
C PRO A 236 9.61 -15.70 4.62
N PHE A 237 8.51 -14.97 4.79
CA PHE A 237 8.50 -13.50 4.63
C PHE A 237 9.05 -12.74 5.84
N MET A 238 9.31 -13.42 6.97
CA MET A 238 9.81 -12.80 8.19
C MET A 238 11.35 -12.77 8.16
N ASN A 239 11.93 -11.57 8.28
CA ASN A 239 13.39 -11.36 8.28
C ASN A 239 14.11 -11.77 9.58
N SER A 240 13.48 -12.53 10.47
CA SER A 240 14.09 -12.93 11.75
C SER A 240 15.02 -14.12 11.51
N SER A 241 16.30 -14.01 11.85
CA SER A 241 17.26 -15.11 11.67
C SER A 241 17.32 -16.08 12.86
N SER A 242 16.78 -15.71 14.02
CA SER A 242 16.93 -16.48 15.26
C SER A 242 15.86 -17.56 15.48
N LEU A 243 14.72 -17.47 14.81
CA LEU A 243 13.62 -18.41 14.97
C LEU A 243 13.69 -19.55 13.94
N PRO A 244 13.35 -20.80 14.32
CA PRO A 244 13.23 -21.91 13.37
C PRO A 244 12.07 -21.65 12.40
N MET A 245 12.12 -22.27 11.21
CA MET A 245 10.97 -22.22 10.30
C MET A 245 9.76 -22.95 10.89
N CYS A 246 8.55 -22.46 10.62
CA CYS A 246 7.33 -23.17 10.98
C CYS A 246 7.17 -24.42 10.11
N ASN A 247 7.00 -25.58 10.74
CA ASN A 247 6.90 -26.87 10.03
C ASN A 247 5.46 -27.40 9.96
N THR A 248 4.54 -26.92 10.80
CA THR A 248 3.16 -27.42 10.84
C THR A 248 2.16 -26.33 10.52
N SER A 249 0.98 -26.70 10.00
CA SER A 249 -0.11 -25.75 9.74
C SER A 249 -0.48 -24.97 11.00
N ALA A 250 -0.59 -25.68 12.13
CA ALA A 250 -0.96 -25.07 13.42
C ALA A 250 0.01 -23.96 13.86
N SER A 251 1.32 -24.26 13.88
CA SER A 251 2.35 -23.29 14.28
C SER A 251 2.47 -22.12 13.30
N ALA A 252 2.36 -22.41 12.00
CA ALA A 252 2.35 -21.39 10.95
C ALA A 252 1.15 -20.46 11.04
N LYS A 253 -0.05 -20.99 11.27
CA LYS A 253 -1.29 -20.21 11.41
C LYS A 253 -1.25 -19.33 12.64
N LEU A 254 -0.76 -19.85 13.77
CA LEU A 254 -0.56 -19.07 14.99
C LEU A 254 0.42 -17.92 14.74
N THR A 255 1.57 -18.20 14.14
CA THR A 255 2.58 -17.21 13.76
C THR A 255 2.01 -16.14 12.83
N ARG A 256 1.30 -16.55 11.77
CA ARG A 256 0.66 -15.63 10.82
C ARG A 256 -0.39 -14.77 11.52
N ARG A 257 -1.18 -15.33 12.43
CA ARG A 257 -2.20 -14.60 13.20
C ARG A 257 -1.55 -13.55 14.12
N SER A 258 -0.52 -13.91 14.88
CA SER A 258 0.23 -12.96 15.72
C SER A 258 0.88 -11.86 14.87
N TYR A 259 1.51 -12.24 13.74
CA TYR A 259 2.08 -11.26 12.82
C TYR A 259 1.03 -10.28 12.29
N LEU A 260 -0.10 -10.78 11.78
CA LEU A 260 -1.19 -9.95 11.26
C LEU A 260 -1.83 -9.09 12.34
N SER A 261 -1.99 -9.61 13.56
CA SER A 261 -2.50 -8.84 14.71
C SER A 261 -1.63 -7.62 14.97
N VAL A 262 -0.31 -7.81 15.07
CA VAL A 262 0.62 -6.68 15.23
C VAL A 262 0.57 -5.78 14.00
N TYR A 263 0.63 -6.34 12.81
CA TYR A 263 0.76 -5.59 11.57
C TYR A 263 -0.44 -4.70 11.26
N SER A 264 -1.67 -5.18 11.51
CA SER A 264 -2.92 -4.45 11.28
C SER A 264 -3.18 -3.37 12.33
N ASN A 265 -2.80 -3.64 13.58
CA ASN A 265 -3.18 -2.80 14.72
C ASN A 265 -2.12 -1.74 15.09
N ILE A 266 -0.89 -1.87 14.55
CA ILE A 266 0.21 -0.96 14.87
C ILE A 266 -0.01 0.41 14.22
N ASP A 267 -0.14 1.43 15.06
CA ASP A 267 -0.01 2.83 14.67
C ASP A 267 1.38 3.30 15.07
N ALA A 268 2.30 3.39 14.11
CA ALA A 268 3.68 3.78 14.41
C ALA A 268 3.79 5.17 15.05
N ILE A 269 2.86 6.09 14.75
CA ILE A 269 2.85 7.43 15.32
C ILE A 269 2.41 7.35 16.79
N ARG A 270 1.32 6.67 17.08
CA ARG A 270 0.78 6.56 18.44
C ARG A 270 1.60 5.61 19.32
N ASP A 271 1.87 4.40 18.84
CA ASP A 271 2.39 3.30 19.63
C ASP A 271 3.91 3.37 19.81
N CYS A 272 4.62 4.01 18.87
CA CYS A 272 6.08 4.12 18.85
C CYS A 272 6.59 5.57 18.79
N LYS A 273 5.70 6.57 18.85
CA LYS A 273 6.06 8.00 18.78
C LYS A 273 6.84 8.35 17.51
N CYS A 274 6.62 7.63 16.41
CA CYS A 274 7.24 7.97 15.14
C CYS A 274 6.65 9.28 14.59
N HIS A 275 7.50 10.16 14.09
CA HIS A 275 7.03 11.37 13.42
C HIS A 275 6.58 11.07 11.99
N PRO A 276 5.49 11.71 11.52
CA PRO A 276 5.02 11.55 10.15
C PRO A 276 6.02 12.14 9.15
N THR A 277 5.92 11.74 7.89
CA THR A 277 6.73 12.36 6.83
C THR A 277 6.23 13.76 6.48
N CYS A 278 7.14 14.70 6.21
CA CYS A 278 6.77 16.04 5.77
C CYS A 278 6.07 16.05 4.41
N ASN A 279 6.44 15.12 3.51
CA ASN A 279 5.79 14.97 2.21
C ASN A 279 5.34 13.51 2.06
N GLN A 280 4.03 13.31 1.97
CA GLN A 280 3.42 12.00 1.83
C GLN A 280 2.51 11.99 0.61
N ILE A 281 2.58 10.93 -0.18
CA ILE A 281 1.62 10.68 -1.26
C ILE A 281 0.74 9.52 -0.80
N LEU A 282 -0.57 9.73 -0.82
CA LEU A 282 -1.57 8.73 -0.53
C LEU A 282 -2.26 8.34 -1.83
N TYR A 283 -2.53 7.05 -1.96
CA TYR A 283 -3.36 6.51 -3.03
C TYR A 283 -4.55 5.81 -2.41
N THR A 284 -5.73 6.22 -2.83
CA THR A 284 -6.98 5.51 -2.57
C THR A 284 -7.32 4.70 -3.81
N ALA A 285 -7.79 3.48 -3.61
CA ALA A 285 -8.18 2.59 -4.70
C ALA A 285 -9.65 2.22 -4.57
N PHE A 286 -10.36 2.24 -5.70
CA PHE A 286 -11.72 1.75 -5.85
C PHE A 286 -11.70 0.62 -6.87
N SER A 287 -12.42 -0.46 -6.60
CA SER A 287 -12.48 -1.60 -7.50
C SER A 287 -13.91 -1.80 -8.00
N GLU A 288 -14.06 -1.94 -9.31
CA GLU A 288 -15.30 -2.33 -9.98
C GLU A 288 -15.07 -3.63 -10.75
N TYR A 289 -16.14 -4.42 -10.92
CA TYR A 289 -16.08 -5.70 -11.60
C TYR A 289 -17.02 -5.72 -12.78
N ILE A 290 -16.49 -6.07 -13.95
CA ILE A 290 -17.27 -6.25 -15.17
C ILE A 290 -17.21 -7.73 -15.51
N GLN A 291 -18.33 -8.44 -15.35
CA GLN A 291 -18.43 -9.83 -15.78
C GLN A 291 -18.40 -9.90 -17.30
N SER A 292 -17.56 -10.78 -17.85
CA SER A 292 -17.50 -11.02 -19.28
C SER A 292 -17.22 -12.50 -19.54
N TYR A 293 -18.17 -13.14 -20.22
CA TYR A 293 -18.06 -14.54 -20.64
C TYR A 293 -16.98 -14.77 -21.72
N GLN A 294 -16.45 -13.70 -22.32
CA GLN A 294 -15.44 -13.79 -23.37
C GLN A 294 -14.03 -14.11 -22.81
N PHE A 295 -13.81 -13.96 -21.50
CA PHE A 295 -12.50 -14.20 -20.87
C PHE A 295 -12.45 -15.55 -20.16
N ALA A 296 -12.91 -16.63 -20.80
CA ALA A 296 -12.88 -17.96 -20.20
C ALA A 296 -11.45 -18.35 -19.81
N GLY A 297 -11.17 -18.42 -18.51
CA GLY A 297 -9.85 -18.79 -17.97
C GLY A 297 -8.80 -17.67 -17.93
N ILE A 298 -9.16 -16.43 -18.32
CA ILE A 298 -8.27 -15.27 -18.23
C ILE A 298 -8.86 -14.26 -17.27
N ILE A 299 -8.02 -13.84 -16.32
CA ILE A 299 -8.34 -12.79 -15.35
C ILE A 299 -7.60 -11.54 -15.81
N ILE A 300 -8.32 -10.44 -16.07
CA ILE A 300 -7.72 -9.17 -16.50
C ILE A 300 -8.01 -8.10 -15.46
N THR A 301 -6.98 -7.53 -14.87
CA THR A 301 -7.07 -6.31 -14.06
C THR A 301 -6.65 -5.10 -14.89
N LYS A 302 -7.52 -4.10 -14.98
CA LYS A 302 -7.23 -2.77 -15.52
C LYS A 302 -7.03 -1.78 -14.38
N PHE A 303 -5.82 -1.26 -14.24
CA PHE A 303 -5.47 -0.17 -13.33
C PHE A 303 -5.57 1.16 -14.06
N GLN A 304 -6.30 2.13 -13.53
CA GLN A 304 -6.41 3.46 -14.13
C GLN A 304 -6.47 4.56 -13.06
N PHE A 305 -6.24 5.80 -13.44
CA PHE A 305 -6.48 6.96 -12.56
C PHE A 305 -7.86 7.53 -12.86
N LYS A 306 -8.68 7.71 -11.81
CA LYS A 306 -10.03 8.29 -11.96
C LYS A 306 -9.98 9.70 -12.58
N THR A 307 -9.02 10.51 -12.13
CA THR A 307 -8.71 11.83 -12.67
C THR A 307 -7.21 12.07 -12.64
N ASN A 308 -6.72 13.08 -13.34
CA ASN A 308 -5.36 13.59 -13.15
C ASN A 308 -5.27 14.77 -12.17
N VAL A 309 -6.30 14.98 -11.36
CA VAL A 309 -6.27 15.99 -10.31
C VAL A 309 -5.62 15.37 -9.08
N ASN A 310 -4.55 16.00 -8.62
CA ASN A 310 -3.90 15.69 -7.35
C ASN A 310 -4.38 16.70 -6.30
N GLU A 311 -5.03 16.21 -5.25
CA GLU A 311 -5.40 17.05 -4.10
C GLU A 311 -4.22 17.20 -3.17
N ILE A 312 -3.72 18.43 -3.04
CA ILE A 312 -2.57 18.75 -2.19
C ILE A 312 -3.07 19.42 -0.90
N PHE A 313 -2.98 18.70 0.21
CA PHE A 313 -3.23 19.20 1.55
C PHE A 313 -1.94 19.81 2.10
N LYS A 314 -1.91 21.12 2.27
CA LYS A 314 -0.71 21.85 2.67
C LYS A 314 -0.92 22.60 3.98
N GLN A 315 -0.10 22.29 4.97
CA GLN A 315 -0.02 23.00 6.24
C GLN A 315 0.81 24.28 6.09
N LYS A 316 0.27 25.39 6.59
CA LYS A 316 0.92 26.71 6.60
C LYS A 316 0.86 27.29 8.01
N PHE A 317 1.89 28.04 8.42
CA PHE A 317 1.83 28.78 9.68
C PHE A 317 0.75 29.86 9.59
N VAL A 318 -0.08 29.98 10.62
CA VAL A 318 -1.03 31.10 10.78
C VAL A 318 -0.27 32.42 10.83
N MET A 319 0.87 32.42 11.53
CA MET A 319 1.75 33.56 11.71
C MET A 319 3.19 33.20 11.32
N PRO A 320 3.58 33.31 10.04
CA PRO A 320 4.98 33.19 9.63
C PRO A 320 5.86 34.29 10.24
N PHE A 321 7.16 34.05 10.38
CA PHE A 321 8.10 35.01 10.97
C PHE A 321 8.05 36.40 10.30
N ALA A 322 8.06 36.44 8.96
CA ALA A 322 7.98 37.69 8.21
C ALA A 322 6.71 38.48 8.56
N LYS A 323 5.57 37.80 8.67
CA LYS A 323 4.30 38.43 9.05
C LYS A 323 4.37 38.97 10.48
N CYS A 324 4.88 38.19 11.42
CA CYS A 324 5.07 38.63 12.81
C CYS A 324 5.89 39.92 12.90
N ILE A 325 7.03 39.99 12.22
CA ILE A 325 7.89 41.18 12.20
C ILE A 325 7.19 42.37 11.54
N CYS A 326 6.47 42.17 10.43
CA CYS A 326 5.69 43.22 9.78
C CYS A 326 4.57 43.75 10.69
N ASP A 327 3.83 42.88 11.36
CA ASP A 327 2.73 43.26 12.26
C ASP A 327 3.27 44.02 13.48
N ILE A 328 4.36 43.54 14.09
CA ILE A 328 5.07 44.24 15.17
C ILE A 328 5.59 45.61 14.70
N GLY A 329 6.21 45.66 13.52
CA GLY A 329 6.70 46.91 12.92
C GLY A 329 5.58 47.91 12.66
N SER A 330 4.43 47.45 12.19
CA SER A 330 3.23 48.29 11.98
C SER A 330 2.69 48.85 13.28
N ILE A 331 2.67 48.04 14.37
CA ILE A 331 2.26 48.49 15.70
C ILE A 331 3.21 49.61 16.17
N PHE A 332 4.52 49.40 16.11
CA PHE A 332 5.49 50.41 16.52
C PHE A 332 5.42 51.68 15.68
N GLY A 333 5.30 51.57 14.35
CA GLY A 333 5.15 52.71 13.45
C GLY A 333 3.93 53.57 13.81
N PHE A 334 2.78 52.93 14.05
CA PHE A 334 1.56 53.61 14.47
C PHE A 334 1.73 54.37 15.79
N PHE A 335 2.33 53.75 16.82
CA PHE A 335 2.51 54.42 18.12
C PHE A 335 3.58 55.52 18.12
N LEU A 336 4.59 55.43 17.24
CA LEU A 336 5.61 56.46 17.10
C LEU A 336 5.03 57.72 16.44
N GLU A 337 4.18 57.58 15.41
CA GLU A 337 3.52 58.73 14.77
C GLU A 337 2.59 59.49 15.72
N TYR A 338 1.97 58.83 16.71
CA TYR A 338 1.13 59.49 17.71
C TYR A 338 1.90 60.24 18.81
N GLN A 339 3.22 60.05 18.92
CA GLN A 339 4.06 60.73 19.90
C GLN A 339 4.71 62.01 19.36
N PHE A 340 4.73 62.17 18.03
CA PHE A 340 5.13 63.40 17.34
C PHE A 340 3.89 64.24 17.01
#